data_AF-A0A3P1X9X5-F1
#
_entry.id   AF-A0A3P1X9X5-F1
#
_cell.length_a   1.000
_cell.length_b   1.000
_cell.length_c   1.000
_cell.angle_alpha   90.00
_cell.angle_beta   90.00
_cell.angle_gamma   90.00
#
_symmetry.space_group_name_H-M   'P 1'
#
loop_
_entity.id
_entity.type
_entity.pdbx_description
1 polymer ?
#
loop_
_entity_poly.entity_id
_entity_poly.type
_entity_poly.pdbx_seq_one_letter_code
_entity_poly.pdbx_strand_id
1 'polypeptide(L)'
;RYHNTYSTAQIGAATPYTHGVYVGSHFTEVANSDLVVLFGLNLSETRMSGGGQVEELRRALDKSKARVIIIDPRYTDSVITEHAEWLPIRPTTDAALVAGIAHTLITENLINEEQVNKYCVGYDRSTLPESAAPNASYKDYVLGTG
;
A
#
# COMPACT_ATOMS: atom_id res chain seq x y z
N ARG A 1 13.69 -22.05 -15.53
CA ARG A 1 12.64 -21.02 -15.36
C ARG A 1 13.34 -19.72 -14.96
N TYR A 2 13.07 -18.62 -15.66
CA TYR A 2 13.56 -17.30 -15.24
C TYR A 2 12.76 -16.88 -13.99
N HIS A 3 13.44 -16.66 -12.87
CA HIS A 3 12.85 -16.24 -11.60
C HIS A 3 13.15 -14.75 -11.33
N ASN A 4 13.11 -13.92 -12.37
CA ASN A 4 13.65 -12.56 -12.31
C ASN A 4 12.58 -11.52 -11.98
N THR A 5 12.01 -11.57 -10.78
CA THR A 5 11.56 -10.38 -10.04
C THR A 5 11.10 -10.82 -8.65
N TYR A 6 11.86 -10.46 -7.61
CA TYR A 6 11.45 -10.70 -6.22
C TYR A 6 10.08 -10.05 -5.96
N SER A 7 9.90 -8.79 -6.36
CA SER A 7 8.66 -8.04 -6.12
C SER A 7 7.45 -8.60 -6.86
N THR A 8 7.55 -8.89 -8.17
CA THR A 8 6.40 -9.44 -8.93
C THR A 8 6.01 -10.83 -8.45
N ALA A 9 6.98 -11.66 -8.04
CA ALA A 9 6.68 -12.96 -7.44
C ALA A 9 5.92 -12.82 -6.11
N GLN A 10 6.31 -11.88 -5.24
CA GLN A 10 5.59 -11.62 -4.00
C GLN A 10 4.20 -11.04 -4.26
N ILE A 11 4.04 -10.12 -5.22
CA ILE A 11 2.72 -9.57 -5.61
C ILE A 11 1.80 -10.69 -6.13
N GLY A 12 2.31 -11.55 -7.02
CA GLY A 12 1.56 -12.67 -7.59
C GLY A 12 1.18 -13.72 -6.54
N ALA A 13 1.96 -13.85 -5.46
CA ALA A 13 1.63 -14.71 -4.33
C ALA A 13 0.60 -14.07 -3.39
N ALA A 14 0.78 -12.81 -3.00
CA ALA A 14 -0.06 -12.16 -1.98
C ALA A 14 -1.44 -11.71 -2.50
N THR A 15 -1.50 -11.13 -3.70
CA THR A 15 -2.74 -10.50 -4.20
C THR A 15 -3.92 -11.46 -4.38
N PRO A 16 -3.76 -12.74 -4.77
CA PRO A 16 -4.87 -13.69 -4.77
C PRO A 16 -5.44 -13.97 -3.37
N TYR A 17 -4.64 -13.92 -2.31
CA TYR A 17 -5.13 -14.08 -0.94
C TYR A 17 -5.84 -12.82 -0.43
N THR A 18 -5.40 -11.64 -0.84
CA THR A 18 -5.98 -10.36 -0.36
C THR A 18 -7.19 -9.91 -1.19
N HIS A 19 -7.14 -10.05 -2.52
CA HIS A 19 -8.12 -9.51 -3.45
C HIS A 19 -8.80 -10.58 -4.32
N GLY A 20 -8.41 -11.86 -4.20
CA GLY A 20 -8.89 -12.94 -5.06
C GLY A 20 -8.26 -12.98 -6.46
N VAL A 21 -7.57 -11.91 -6.88
CA VAL A 21 -6.96 -11.79 -8.21
C VAL A 21 -5.79 -10.80 -8.19
N TYR A 22 -4.81 -10.99 -9.08
CA TYR A 22 -3.77 -10.00 -9.32
C TYR A 22 -4.27 -8.91 -10.30
N VAL A 23 -4.71 -7.78 -9.74
CA VAL A 23 -5.14 -6.57 -10.48
C VAL A 23 -4.59 -5.31 -9.83
N GLY A 24 -4.54 -4.21 -10.59
CA GLY A 24 -4.15 -2.89 -10.09
C GLY A 24 -4.59 -1.78 -11.05
N SER A 25 -4.60 -0.54 -10.55
CA SER A 25 -4.96 0.64 -11.32
C SER A 25 -3.78 1.19 -12.13
N HIS A 26 -4.09 1.91 -13.21
CA HIS A 26 -3.09 2.68 -13.95
C HIS A 26 -2.67 3.94 -13.18
N PHE A 27 -1.44 4.44 -13.41
CA PHE A 27 -0.95 5.68 -12.78
C PHE A 27 -1.81 6.90 -13.10
N THR A 28 -2.57 6.87 -14.21
CA THR A 28 -3.52 7.93 -14.56
C THR A 28 -4.59 8.15 -13.49
N GLU A 29 -4.93 7.13 -12.69
CA GLU A 29 -5.92 7.26 -11.59
C GLU A 29 -5.42 8.13 -10.43
N VAL A 30 -4.12 8.41 -10.35
CA VAL A 30 -3.55 9.37 -9.39
C VAL A 30 -4.15 10.77 -9.57
N ALA A 31 -4.72 11.08 -10.75
CA ALA A 31 -5.43 12.33 -11.01
C ALA A 31 -6.66 12.53 -10.09
N ASN A 32 -7.14 11.47 -9.44
CA ASN A 32 -8.30 11.47 -8.55
C ASN A 32 -7.92 11.34 -7.05
N SER A 33 -6.65 11.49 -6.68
CA SER A 33 -6.14 11.24 -5.32
C SER A 33 -5.78 12.54 -4.60
N ASP A 34 -6.02 12.62 -3.28
CA ASP A 34 -5.50 13.72 -2.43
C ASP A 34 -4.11 13.42 -1.86
N LEU A 35 -3.78 12.14 -1.73
CA LEU A 35 -2.52 11.64 -1.18
C LEU A 35 -2.02 10.43 -1.99
N VAL A 36 -0.72 10.41 -2.28
CA VAL A 36 -0.02 9.29 -2.93
C VAL A 36 1.10 8.83 -2.01
N VAL A 37 1.06 7.56 -1.60
CA VAL A 37 2.10 6.94 -0.77
C VAL A 37 2.77 5.82 -1.57
N LEU A 38 4.08 5.93 -1.76
CA LEU A 38 4.88 4.98 -2.53
C LEU A 38 5.81 4.20 -1.60
N PHE A 39 5.53 2.91 -1.42
CA PHE A 39 6.37 1.99 -0.64
C PHE A 39 7.42 1.32 -1.54
N GLY A 40 8.70 1.68 -1.37
CA GLY A 40 9.82 1.09 -2.11
C GLY A 40 9.69 1.16 -3.64
N LEU A 41 8.83 2.06 -4.15
CA LEU A 41 8.62 2.24 -5.58
C LEU A 41 9.53 3.34 -6.10
N ASN A 42 10.55 2.92 -6.83
CA ASN A 42 11.48 3.81 -7.48
C ASN A 42 11.23 3.87 -8.98
N LEU A 43 10.23 4.68 -9.36
CA LEU A 43 9.74 4.76 -10.72
C LEU A 43 10.80 5.31 -11.69
N SER A 44 11.58 6.29 -11.23
CA SER A 44 12.57 7.02 -12.03
C SER A 44 13.81 6.17 -12.35
N GLU A 45 14.20 5.25 -11.47
CA GLU A 45 15.37 4.37 -11.68
C GLU A 45 15.00 3.02 -12.32
N THR A 46 13.82 2.45 -12.00
CA THR A 46 13.55 1.02 -12.28
C THR A 46 12.57 0.74 -13.41
N ARG A 47 11.81 1.73 -13.89
CA ARG A 47 10.84 1.50 -14.98
C ARG A 47 11.48 1.76 -16.33
N MET A 48 11.78 0.66 -17.03
CA MET A 48 12.39 0.66 -18.36
C MET A 48 11.41 1.05 -19.50
N SER A 49 10.38 1.87 -19.25
CA SER A 49 9.41 2.31 -20.26
C SER A 49 9.89 3.50 -21.10
N GLY A 50 11.17 3.87 -21.04
CA GLY A 50 11.69 5.10 -21.65
C GLY A 50 11.09 6.38 -21.06
N GLY A 51 10.70 6.36 -19.77
CA GLY A 51 10.10 7.50 -19.08
C GLY A 51 8.57 7.61 -19.16
N GLY A 52 7.89 6.77 -19.96
CA GLY A 52 6.43 6.82 -20.13
C GLY A 52 5.63 6.82 -18.82
N GLN A 53 5.90 5.87 -17.91
CA GLN A 53 5.17 5.81 -16.63
C GLN A 53 5.50 6.97 -15.68
N VAL A 54 6.73 7.49 -15.75
CA VAL A 54 7.12 8.69 -14.99
C VAL A 54 6.31 9.89 -15.48
N GLU A 55 6.18 10.07 -16.80
CA GLU A 55 5.37 11.14 -17.36
C GLU A 55 3.87 10.96 -17.10
N GLU A 56 3.36 9.73 -17.10
CA GLU A 56 1.97 9.44 -16.72
C GLU A 56 1.69 9.85 -15.27
N LEU A 57 2.55 9.44 -14.33
CA LEU A 57 2.43 9.83 -12.92
C LEU A 57 2.52 11.35 -12.76
N ARG A 58 3.51 11.98 -13.39
CA ARG A 58 3.69 13.44 -13.36
C ARG A 58 2.45 14.19 -13.84
N ARG A 59 1.86 13.77 -14.96
CA ARG A 59 0.61 14.37 -15.49
C ARG A 59 -0.59 14.16 -14.57
N ALA A 60 -0.65 13.00 -13.91
CA ALA A 60 -1.71 12.70 -12.97
C ALA A 60 -1.58 13.58 -11.71
N LEU A 61 -0.38 13.70 -11.14
CA LEU A 61 -0.07 14.58 -10.03
C LEU A 61 -0.28 16.07 -10.37
N ASP A 62 0.03 16.48 -11.60
CA ASP A 62 -0.25 17.84 -12.06
C ASP A 62 -1.74 18.19 -12.01
N LYS A 63 -2.62 17.20 -12.20
CA LYS A 63 -4.08 17.38 -12.12
C LYS A 63 -4.58 17.34 -10.69
N SER A 64 -4.16 16.33 -9.93
CA SER A 64 -4.69 16.12 -8.56
C SER A 64 -4.08 17.07 -7.54
N LYS A 65 -2.85 17.51 -7.75
CA LYS A 65 -2.03 18.22 -6.75
C LYS A 65 -1.88 17.42 -5.45
N ALA A 66 -1.97 16.09 -5.54
CA ALA A 66 -1.85 15.20 -4.40
C ALA A 66 -0.51 15.41 -3.67
N ARG A 67 -0.53 15.34 -2.34
CA ARG A 67 0.72 15.23 -1.57
C ARG A 67 1.36 13.88 -1.86
N VAL A 68 2.67 13.86 -2.09
CA VAL A 68 3.42 12.63 -2.38
C VAL A 68 4.34 12.29 -1.21
N ILE A 69 4.27 11.05 -0.74
CA ILE A 69 5.15 10.49 0.29
C ILE A 69 5.86 9.27 -0.30
N ILE A 70 7.18 9.23 -0.19
CA ILE A 70 8.00 8.07 -0.56
C ILE A 70 8.63 7.47 0.69
N ILE A 71 8.32 6.20 0.93
CA ILE A 71 8.90 5.39 2.00
C ILE A 71 9.95 4.48 1.35
N ASP A 72 11.22 4.84 1.52
CA ASP A 72 12.35 4.12 0.92
C ASP A 72 13.60 4.29 1.81
N PRO A 73 14.41 3.24 2.04
CA PRO A 73 15.67 3.39 2.76
C PRO A 73 16.69 4.31 2.06
N ARG A 74 16.51 4.59 0.77
CA ARG A 74 17.37 5.46 -0.04
C ARG A 74 16.61 6.72 -0.43
N TYR A 75 17.34 7.83 -0.52
CA TYR A 75 16.85 9.03 -1.18
C TYR A 75 17.01 8.84 -2.70
N THR A 76 15.96 8.33 -3.35
CA THR A 76 15.97 7.93 -4.77
C THR A 76 15.69 9.09 -5.72
N ASP A 77 15.97 8.90 -7.02
CA ASP A 77 15.65 9.91 -8.05
C ASP A 77 14.15 10.21 -8.11
N SER A 78 13.29 9.25 -7.73
CA SER A 78 11.85 9.48 -7.62
C SER A 78 11.46 10.47 -6.53
N VAL A 79 12.20 10.56 -5.42
CA VAL A 79 11.96 11.58 -4.39
C VAL A 79 12.10 12.98 -4.99
N ILE A 80 13.15 13.17 -5.80
CA ILE A 80 13.43 14.44 -6.46
C ILE A 80 12.40 14.71 -7.56
N THR A 81 12.16 13.73 -8.43
CA THR A 81 11.29 13.87 -9.61
C THR A 81 9.87 14.23 -9.22
N GLU A 82 9.35 13.61 -8.15
CA GLU A 82 7.95 13.78 -7.72
C GLU A 82 7.79 14.83 -6.62
N HIS A 83 8.86 15.56 -6.26
CA HIS A 83 8.88 16.53 -5.15
C HIS A 83 8.29 15.96 -3.85
N ALA A 84 8.61 14.70 -3.57
CA ALA A 84 7.97 13.94 -2.51
C ALA A 84 8.58 14.21 -1.14
N GLU A 85 7.77 14.08 -0.10
CA GLU A 85 8.27 13.90 1.26
C GLU A 85 8.92 12.52 1.39
N TRP A 86 10.16 12.50 1.88
CA TRP A 86 10.90 11.26 2.05
C TRP A 86 10.88 10.78 3.50
N LEU A 87 10.43 9.54 3.70
CA LEU A 87 10.45 8.86 4.97
C LEU A 87 11.46 7.69 4.93
N PRO A 88 12.67 7.86 5.51
CA PRO A 88 13.68 6.81 5.50
C PRO A 88 13.30 5.66 6.42
N ILE A 89 12.87 4.54 5.82
CA ILE A 89 12.57 3.31 6.56
C ILE A 89 13.82 2.45 6.71
N ARG A 90 13.94 1.71 7.81
CA ARG A 90 14.95 0.65 7.93
C ARG A 90 14.57 -0.48 6.96
N PRO A 91 15.51 -1.01 6.15
CA PRO A 91 15.21 -2.13 5.26
C PRO A 91 14.49 -3.28 5.99
N THR A 92 13.51 -3.88 5.32
CA THR A 92 12.69 -5.01 5.81
C THR A 92 11.86 -4.69 7.07
N THR A 93 11.47 -3.44 7.28
CA THR A 93 10.60 -3.05 8.42
C THR A 93 9.24 -2.48 7.98
N ASP A 94 8.91 -2.63 6.71
CA ASP A 94 7.67 -2.16 6.08
C ASP A 94 6.42 -2.69 6.80
N ALA A 95 6.42 -3.99 7.16
CA ALA A 95 5.31 -4.61 7.88
C ALA A 95 5.09 -3.98 9.27
N ALA A 96 6.16 -3.59 9.96
CA ALA A 96 6.07 -2.91 11.25
C ALA A 96 5.50 -1.50 11.10
N LEU A 97 5.91 -0.76 10.05
CA LEU A 97 5.34 0.55 9.74
C LEU A 97 3.85 0.44 9.39
N VAL A 98 3.46 -0.50 8.52
CA VAL A 98 2.05 -0.73 8.15
C VAL A 98 1.22 -1.12 9.37
N ALA A 99 1.74 -1.97 10.26
CA ALA A 99 1.06 -2.30 11.52
C ALA A 99 0.88 -1.07 12.43
N GLY A 100 1.88 -0.19 12.52
CA GLY A 100 1.76 1.07 13.27
C GLY A 100 0.74 2.04 12.67
N ILE A 101 0.66 2.14 11.35
CA ILE A 101 -0.37 2.92 10.64
C ILE A 101 -1.75 2.33 10.94
N ALA A 102 -1.93 1.01 10.77
CA ALA A 102 -3.19 0.33 11.05
C ALA A 102 -3.63 0.51 12.52
N HIS A 103 -2.70 0.37 13.46
CA HIS A 103 -2.96 0.61 14.88
C HIS A 103 -3.48 2.03 15.11
N THR A 104 -2.80 3.04 14.57
CA THR A 104 -3.20 4.45 14.69
C THR A 104 -4.60 4.69 14.11
N LEU A 105 -4.86 4.18 12.90
CA LEU A 105 -6.16 4.31 12.24
C LEU A 105 -7.29 3.68 13.07
N ILE A 106 -7.02 2.54 13.71
CA ILE A 106 -7.99 1.85 14.60
C ILE A 106 -8.18 2.64 15.89
N THR A 107 -7.10 3.00 16.61
CA THR A 107 -7.20 3.61 17.93
C THR A 107 -7.72 5.05 17.90
N GLU A 108 -7.50 5.75 16.79
CA GLU A 108 -7.99 7.12 16.59
C GLU A 108 -9.33 7.19 15.87
N ASN A 109 -9.98 6.04 15.60
CA ASN A 109 -11.28 5.95 14.94
C ASN A 109 -11.33 6.64 13.57
N LEU A 110 -10.31 6.40 12.74
CA LEU A 110 -10.15 6.99 11.40
C LEU A 110 -10.62 6.04 10.27
N ILE A 111 -11.19 4.89 10.63
CA ILE A 111 -11.65 3.87 9.69
C ILE A 111 -13.17 3.94 9.54
N ASN A 112 -13.67 3.95 8.31
CA ASN A 112 -15.08 3.68 8.04
C ASN A 112 -15.33 2.16 8.19
N GLU A 113 -15.63 1.72 9.41
CA GLU A 113 -15.78 0.29 9.72
C GLU A 113 -16.95 -0.35 8.97
N GLU A 114 -18.04 0.37 8.69
CA GLU A 114 -19.16 -0.15 7.91
C GLU A 114 -18.72 -0.51 6.49
N GLN A 115 -17.95 0.37 5.84
CA GLN A 115 -17.44 0.11 4.50
C GLN A 115 -16.44 -1.05 4.50
N VAL A 116 -15.55 -1.13 5.48
CA VAL A 116 -14.59 -2.24 5.59
C VAL A 116 -15.33 -3.55 5.80
N ASN A 117 -16.29 -3.62 6.72
CA ASN A 117 -17.07 -4.83 6.99
C ASN A 117 -17.96 -5.26 5.80
N LYS A 118 -18.32 -4.33 4.92
CA LYS A 118 -19.05 -4.65 3.68
C LYS A 118 -18.18 -5.34 2.63
N TYR A 119 -16.89 -4.99 2.54
CA TYR A 119 -16.01 -5.43 1.45
C TYR A 119 -14.87 -6.36 1.90
N CYS A 120 -14.67 -6.54 3.20
CA CYS A 120 -13.61 -7.35 3.78
C CYS A 120 -14.18 -8.39 4.76
N VAL A 121 -13.53 -9.53 4.83
CA VAL A 121 -13.86 -10.63 5.76
C VAL A 121 -12.78 -10.66 6.85
N GLY A 122 -13.20 -10.64 8.11
CA GLY A 122 -12.32 -10.78 9.27
C GLY A 122 -11.59 -9.50 9.68
N TYR A 123 -12.05 -8.31 9.28
CA TYR A 123 -11.55 -7.06 9.87
C TYR A 123 -11.82 -7.04 11.37
N ASP A 124 -13.07 -7.27 11.74
CA ASP A 124 -13.53 -7.50 13.11
C ASP A 124 -14.25 -8.85 13.22
N ARG A 125 -14.77 -9.14 14.42
CA ARG A 125 -15.52 -10.38 14.67
C ARG A 125 -16.81 -10.50 13.88
N SER A 126 -17.44 -9.39 13.48
CA SER A 126 -18.74 -9.41 12.79
C SER A 126 -18.66 -10.05 11.41
N THR A 127 -17.48 -10.04 10.80
CA THR A 127 -17.22 -10.60 9.47
C THR A 127 -16.36 -11.86 9.50
N LEU A 128 -15.98 -12.37 10.67
CA LEU A 128 -15.27 -13.65 10.78
C LEU A 128 -16.21 -14.84 10.49
N PRO A 129 -15.72 -15.92 9.84
CA PRO A 129 -16.45 -17.17 9.75
C PRO A 129 -16.73 -17.75 11.15
N GLU A 130 -17.86 -18.45 11.31
CA GLU A 130 -18.24 -19.08 12.59
C GLU A 130 -17.19 -20.08 13.12
N SER A 131 -16.38 -20.66 12.23
CA SER A 131 -15.29 -21.58 12.57
C SER A 131 -14.01 -20.88 13.06
N ALA A 132 -13.92 -19.56 12.97
CA ALA A 132 -12.74 -18.81 13.38
C ALA A 132 -12.66 -18.69 14.91
N ALA A 133 -11.44 -18.61 15.44
CA ALA A 133 -11.25 -18.40 16.88
C ALA A 133 -11.80 -17.02 17.31
N PRO A 134 -12.26 -16.89 18.57
CA PRO A 134 -12.89 -15.66 19.08
C PRO A 134 -12.17 -14.33 18.82
N ASN A 135 -10.83 -14.34 18.84
CA ASN A 135 -9.98 -13.16 18.67
C ASN A 135 -9.10 -13.27 17.40
N ALA A 136 -9.55 -14.02 16.40
CA ALA A 136 -8.80 -14.21 15.15
C ALA A 136 -8.95 -13.03 14.16
N SER A 137 -9.55 -11.91 14.56
CA SER A 137 -9.79 -10.80 13.64
C SER A 137 -8.50 -10.02 13.38
N TYR A 138 -8.43 -9.33 12.25
CA TYR A 138 -7.31 -8.45 11.93
C TYR A 138 -7.18 -7.34 12.98
N LYS A 139 -8.30 -6.78 13.43
CA LYS A 139 -8.33 -5.78 14.50
C LYS A 139 -7.75 -6.32 15.80
N ASP A 140 -8.08 -7.55 16.19
CA ASP A 140 -7.51 -8.19 17.39
C ASP A 140 -6.00 -8.42 17.26
N TYR A 141 -5.54 -8.86 16.08
CA TYR A 141 -4.12 -9.02 15.79
C TYR A 141 -3.36 -7.69 15.94
N VAL A 142 -3.86 -6.61 15.35
CA VAL A 142 -3.21 -5.29 15.40
C VAL A 142 -3.20 -4.72 16.82
N LEU A 143 -4.27 -4.93 17.59
CA LEU A 143 -4.38 -4.44 18.97
C LEU A 143 -3.69 -5.36 20.01
N GLY A 144 -3.20 -6.53 19.59
CA GLY A 144 -2.58 -7.50 20.49
C GLY A 144 -3.56 -8.19 21.45
N THR A 145 -4.82 -8.30 21.06
CA THR A 145 -5.89 -8.99 21.82
C THR A 145 -6.20 -10.40 21.29
N GLY A 146 -5.49 -10.83 20.24
CA GLY A 146 -5.56 -12.14 19.59
C GLY A 146 -5.21 -13.35 20.44
#